data_AF-A0A1A9F190-F1
#
_entry.id   AF-A0A1A9F190-F1
#
_cell.length_a   1.000
_cell.length_b   1.000
_cell.length_c   1.000
_cell.angle_alpha   90.00
_cell.angle_beta   90.00
_cell.angle_gamma   90.00
#
_symmetry.space_group_name_H-M   'P 1'
#
loop_
_entity.id
_entity.type
_entity.pdbx_description
1 polymer ?
#
loop_
_entity_poly.entity_id
_entity_poly.type
_entity_poly.pdbx_seq_one_letter_code
_entity_poly.pdbx_strand_id
1 'polypeptide(L)'
;MSNLLTRILEKVRVAYVQEMKDNGCQQPYLTAERLCHEKLHIDGDALARIIDEDPTLLAARASDLVQDPGERDNPAVGVIICCNIMAAALDGLLTVAVENDWLNVDDSGNILVDDDELGQQSAQTPVVDYSRSPRALENAGKPGVSSLTQLFQAAEAEYSRLLENEVHDAYQLALKTSSEFSVFAPDDIAPLVAENPLLLGLRPDDMVDADLFDGDPPAGIIISSHLTHMLLQQLLELASERGALARDSSGHLILPDENQTQPQLH
;
A
#
# COMPACT_ATOMS: atom_id res chain seq x y z
N MET A 1 -15.97 -6.51 -2.43
CA MET A 1 -15.68 -7.83 -3.02
C MET A 1 -15.47 -7.67 -4.52
N SER A 2 -14.21 -7.51 -4.92
CA SER A 2 -13.79 -7.42 -6.32
C SER A 2 -14.23 -8.64 -7.14
N ASN A 3 -14.85 -8.39 -8.29
CA ASN A 3 -15.26 -9.44 -9.23
C ASN A 3 -14.03 -10.13 -9.84
N LEU A 4 -12.95 -9.36 -10.07
CA LEU A 4 -11.70 -9.88 -10.59
C LEU A 4 -11.00 -10.79 -9.58
N LEU A 5 -10.83 -10.34 -8.33
CA LEU A 5 -10.22 -11.14 -7.27
C LEU A 5 -11.00 -12.42 -7.01
N THR A 6 -12.33 -12.32 -6.88
CA THR A 6 -13.20 -13.49 -6.69
C THR A 6 -13.01 -14.52 -7.81
N ARG A 7 -12.90 -14.06 -9.07
CA ARG A 7 -12.66 -14.94 -10.21
C ARG A 7 -11.28 -15.58 -10.20
N ILE A 8 -10.25 -14.86 -9.74
CA ILE A 8 -8.90 -15.40 -9.60
C ILE A 8 -8.89 -16.48 -8.51
N LEU A 9 -9.42 -16.16 -7.32
CA LEU A 9 -9.51 -17.10 -6.19
C LEU A 9 -10.31 -18.35 -6.56
N GLU A 10 -11.42 -18.19 -7.29
CA GLU A 10 -12.21 -19.34 -7.75
C GLU A 10 -11.43 -20.24 -8.71
N LYS A 11 -10.62 -19.66 -9.62
CA LYS A 11 -9.75 -20.47 -10.49
C LYS A 11 -8.70 -21.23 -9.70
N VAL A 12 -8.12 -20.61 -8.67
CA VAL A 12 -7.16 -21.27 -7.77
C VAL A 12 -7.84 -22.42 -7.03
N ARG A 13 -9.04 -22.20 -6.49
CA ARG A 13 -9.84 -23.23 -5.81
C ARG A 13 -10.15 -24.41 -6.73
N VAL A 14 -10.61 -24.15 -7.95
CA VAL A 14 -10.90 -25.21 -8.92
C VAL A 14 -9.62 -25.98 -9.29
N ALA A 15 -8.50 -25.28 -9.49
CA ALA A 15 -7.21 -25.92 -9.76
C ALA A 15 -6.75 -26.79 -8.59
N TYR A 16 -6.90 -26.30 -7.36
CA TYR A 16 -6.56 -27.03 -6.14
C TYR A 16 -7.34 -28.34 -6.02
N VAL A 17 -8.67 -28.29 -6.18
CA VAL A 17 -9.50 -29.50 -6.12
C VAL A 17 -9.14 -30.50 -7.23
N GLN A 18 -8.79 -30.01 -8.41
CA GLN A 18 -8.39 -30.88 -9.52
C GLN A 18 -7.04 -31.56 -9.24
N GLU A 19 -6.03 -30.79 -8.82
CA GLU A 19 -4.70 -31.33 -8.50
C GLU A 19 -4.73 -32.30 -7.33
N MET A 20 -5.52 -31.99 -6.29
CA MET A 20 -5.73 -32.90 -5.16
C MET A 20 -6.34 -34.23 -5.61
N LYS A 21 -7.33 -34.22 -6.50
CA LYS A 21 -7.90 -35.46 -7.06
C LYS A 21 -6.89 -36.24 -7.90
N ASP A 22 -6.09 -35.54 -8.69
CA ASP A 22 -5.11 -36.15 -9.59
C ASP A 22 -3.91 -36.75 -8.81
N ASN A 23 -3.54 -36.17 -7.67
CA ASN A 23 -2.48 -36.66 -6.78
C ASN A 23 -2.96 -37.62 -5.67
N GLY A 24 -4.18 -38.17 -5.80
CA GLY A 24 -4.71 -39.13 -4.83
C GLY A 24 -4.98 -38.55 -3.43
N CYS A 25 -5.28 -37.26 -3.37
CA CYS A 25 -5.57 -36.48 -2.16
C CYS A 25 -4.42 -36.42 -1.16
N GLN A 26 -3.17 -36.44 -1.64
CA GLN A 26 -1.98 -36.33 -0.80
C GLN A 26 -1.44 -34.90 -0.79
N GLN A 27 -0.80 -34.54 0.33
CA GLN A 27 -0.12 -33.27 0.53
C GLN A 27 -0.99 -32.01 0.28
N PRO A 28 -2.14 -31.91 0.96
CA PRO A 28 -3.08 -30.80 0.80
C PRO A 28 -2.48 -29.42 1.09
N TYR A 29 -1.58 -29.30 2.07
CA TYR A 29 -0.98 -28.02 2.43
C TYR A 29 0.02 -27.59 1.37
N LEU A 30 0.97 -28.46 1.01
CA LEU A 30 1.98 -28.14 -0.02
C LEU A 30 1.36 -27.81 -1.37
N THR A 31 0.31 -28.55 -1.74
CA THR A 31 -0.40 -28.29 -3.01
C THR A 31 -1.08 -26.92 -2.99
N ALA A 32 -1.70 -26.55 -1.87
CA ALA A 32 -2.34 -25.25 -1.71
C ALA A 32 -1.32 -24.10 -1.72
N GLU A 33 -0.25 -24.22 -0.95
CA GLU A 33 0.83 -23.25 -0.85
C GLU A 33 1.48 -23.01 -2.22
N ARG A 34 1.83 -24.08 -2.94
CA ARG A 34 2.38 -24.01 -4.30
C ARG A 34 1.43 -23.29 -5.25
N LEU A 35 0.15 -23.65 -5.26
CA LEU A 35 -0.83 -23.04 -6.15
C LEU A 35 -1.06 -21.56 -5.85
N CYS A 36 -1.10 -21.17 -4.58
CA CYS A 36 -1.15 -19.77 -4.19
C CYS A 36 0.07 -19.02 -4.75
N HIS A 37 1.29 -19.52 -4.55
CA HIS A 37 2.51 -18.89 -5.09
C HIS A 37 2.52 -18.81 -6.63
N GLU A 38 2.07 -19.85 -7.32
CA GLU A 38 2.07 -19.89 -8.79
C GLU A 38 0.99 -19.03 -9.44
N LYS A 39 -0.19 -18.89 -8.81
CA LYS A 39 -1.38 -18.29 -9.43
C LYS A 39 -1.77 -16.92 -8.88
N LEU A 40 -1.32 -16.56 -7.68
CA LEU A 40 -1.66 -15.29 -7.02
C LEU A 40 -0.51 -14.27 -7.08
N HIS A 41 0.41 -14.47 -8.02
CA HIS A 41 1.40 -13.47 -8.38
C HIS A 41 0.77 -12.40 -9.27
N ILE A 42 0.20 -11.37 -8.65
CA ILE A 42 -0.57 -10.33 -9.33
C ILE A 42 0.34 -9.14 -9.66
N ASP A 43 0.46 -8.82 -10.95
CA ASP A 43 1.22 -7.66 -11.40
C ASP A 43 0.60 -6.33 -10.93
N GLY A 44 1.40 -5.25 -10.89
CA GLY A 44 0.96 -3.95 -10.38
C GLY A 44 -0.29 -3.39 -11.06
N ASP A 45 -0.44 -3.57 -12.37
CA ASP A 45 -1.59 -3.02 -13.11
C ASP A 45 -2.87 -3.80 -12.81
N ALA A 46 -2.76 -5.13 -12.69
CA ALA A 46 -3.85 -5.99 -12.28
C ALA A 46 -4.23 -5.77 -10.80
N LEU A 47 -3.24 -5.63 -9.92
CA LEU A 47 -3.46 -5.38 -8.49
C LEU A 47 -4.16 -4.04 -8.28
N ALA A 48 -3.75 -2.99 -9.00
CA ALA A 48 -4.42 -1.70 -8.96
C ALA A 48 -5.90 -1.76 -9.36
N ARG A 49 -6.28 -2.61 -10.33
CA ARG A 49 -7.69 -2.84 -10.69
C ARG A 49 -8.46 -3.57 -9.59
N ILE A 50 -7.82 -4.52 -8.93
CA ILE A 50 -8.44 -5.26 -7.83
C ILE A 50 -8.71 -4.30 -6.66
N ILE A 51 -7.77 -3.40 -6.35
CA ILE A 51 -7.91 -2.39 -5.30
C ILE A 51 -9.02 -1.38 -5.65
N ASP A 52 -9.12 -0.96 -6.90
CA ASP A 52 -10.21 -0.07 -7.38
C ASP A 52 -11.60 -0.71 -7.17
N GLU A 53 -11.72 -2.02 -7.37
CA GLU A 53 -12.95 -2.78 -7.12
C GLU A 53 -13.17 -3.14 -5.64
N ASP A 54 -12.11 -3.22 -4.84
CA ASP A 54 -12.15 -3.56 -3.42
C ASP A 54 -11.12 -2.75 -2.60
N PRO A 55 -11.47 -1.50 -2.24
CA PRO A 55 -10.56 -0.62 -1.49
C PRO A 55 -10.15 -1.17 -0.14
N THR A 56 -10.93 -2.08 0.45
CA THR A 56 -10.64 -2.66 1.78
C THR A 56 -9.28 -3.37 1.85
N LEU A 57 -8.73 -3.79 0.71
CA LEU A 57 -7.39 -4.36 0.59
C LEU A 57 -6.28 -3.40 1.04
N LEU A 58 -6.51 -2.09 1.03
CA LEU A 58 -5.56 -1.09 1.53
C LEU A 58 -5.41 -1.13 3.07
N ALA A 59 -6.27 -1.85 3.78
CA ALA A 59 -6.12 -2.10 5.21
C ALA A 59 -5.14 -3.26 5.52
N ALA A 60 -4.61 -3.94 4.50
CA ALA A 60 -3.63 -5.02 4.64
C ALA A 60 -2.35 -4.57 5.37
N ARG A 61 -1.76 -5.46 6.15
CA ARG A 61 -0.55 -5.23 6.95
C ARG A 61 0.52 -6.27 6.65
N ALA A 62 1.79 -5.92 6.81
CA ALA A 62 2.89 -6.83 6.48
C ALA A 62 2.94 -7.99 7.48
N SER A 63 2.92 -7.66 8.77
CA SER A 63 3.00 -8.62 9.88
C SER A 63 4.13 -9.65 9.62
N ASP A 64 3.93 -10.93 9.92
CA ASP A 64 4.89 -12.00 9.58
C ASP A 64 4.60 -12.67 8.22
N LEU A 65 3.79 -12.06 7.36
CA LEU A 65 3.39 -12.68 6.08
C LEU A 65 4.45 -12.52 4.99
N VAL A 66 5.32 -11.52 5.10
CA VAL A 66 6.38 -11.27 4.11
C VAL A 66 7.61 -12.10 4.47
N GLN A 67 7.79 -13.20 3.74
CA GLN A 67 8.87 -14.17 3.98
C GLN A 67 10.12 -13.92 3.12
N ASP A 68 10.01 -13.11 2.05
CA ASP A 68 11.14 -12.81 1.18
C ASP A 68 12.18 -11.95 1.92
N PRO A 69 13.45 -12.38 2.04
CA PRO A 69 14.48 -11.62 2.74
C PRO A 69 14.73 -10.20 2.21
N GLY A 70 14.45 -9.94 0.92
CA GLY A 70 14.61 -8.62 0.30
C GLY A 70 13.44 -7.67 0.56
N GLU A 71 12.27 -8.20 0.95
CA GLU A 71 11.06 -7.41 1.22
C GLU A 71 10.67 -7.43 2.71
N ARG A 72 11.17 -8.39 3.50
CA ARG A 72 10.75 -8.62 4.89
C ARG A 72 10.89 -7.39 5.79
N ASP A 73 12.03 -6.73 5.73
CA ASP A 73 12.33 -5.61 6.64
C ASP A 73 11.66 -4.30 6.21
N ASN A 74 11.28 -4.20 4.94
CA ASN A 74 10.78 -2.97 4.36
C ASN A 74 9.93 -3.27 3.10
N PRO A 75 8.73 -3.84 3.26
CA PRO A 75 7.96 -4.35 2.12
C PRO A 75 7.33 -3.22 1.31
N ALA A 76 7.33 -3.39 -0.01
CA ALA A 76 6.51 -2.53 -0.88
C ALA A 76 5.01 -2.74 -0.63
N VAL A 77 4.21 -1.68 -0.78
CA VAL A 77 2.75 -1.71 -0.60
C VAL A 77 2.08 -2.84 -1.40
N GLY A 78 2.48 -3.05 -2.65
CA GLY A 78 1.96 -4.14 -3.49
C GLY A 78 2.26 -5.53 -2.92
N VAL A 79 3.45 -5.72 -2.35
CA VAL A 79 3.85 -6.98 -1.70
C VAL A 79 2.98 -7.24 -0.47
N ILE A 80 2.76 -6.23 0.38
CA ILE A 80 1.90 -6.34 1.56
C ILE A 80 0.51 -6.87 1.16
N ILE A 81 -0.12 -6.21 0.18
CA ILE A 81 -1.48 -6.56 -0.26
C ILE A 81 -1.50 -7.96 -0.88
N CYS A 82 -0.54 -8.31 -1.73
CA CYS A 82 -0.46 -9.63 -2.35
C CYS A 82 -0.26 -10.75 -1.31
N CYS A 83 0.65 -10.56 -0.34
CA CYS A 83 0.86 -11.53 0.74
C CYS A 83 -0.42 -11.75 1.56
N ASN A 84 -1.20 -10.69 1.84
CA ASN A 84 -2.48 -10.82 2.53
C ASN A 84 -3.53 -11.59 1.70
N ILE A 85 -3.61 -11.31 0.39
CA ILE A 85 -4.48 -12.06 -0.53
C ILE A 85 -4.08 -13.53 -0.55
N MET A 86 -2.79 -13.83 -0.60
CA MET A 86 -2.26 -15.20 -0.62
C MET A 86 -2.54 -15.95 0.69
N ALA A 87 -2.33 -15.30 1.84
CA ALA A 87 -2.64 -15.87 3.15
C ALA A 87 -4.13 -16.20 3.28
N ALA A 88 -5.01 -15.27 2.90
CA ALA A 88 -6.46 -15.49 2.92
C ALA A 88 -6.89 -16.59 1.93
N ALA A 89 -6.26 -16.66 0.76
CA ALA A 89 -6.53 -17.72 -0.21
C ALA A 89 -6.09 -19.09 0.32
N LEU A 90 -4.89 -19.17 0.92
CA LEU A 90 -4.36 -20.39 1.51
C LEU A 90 -5.30 -20.92 2.60
N ASP A 91 -5.72 -20.07 3.53
CA ASP A 91 -6.68 -20.42 4.58
C ASP A 91 -8.01 -20.95 4.01
N GLY A 92 -8.51 -20.29 2.94
CA GLY A 92 -9.68 -20.76 2.21
C GLY A 92 -9.51 -22.12 1.55
N LEU A 93 -8.33 -22.42 0.99
CA LEU A 93 -8.03 -23.73 0.40
C LEU A 93 -7.89 -24.82 1.46
N LEU A 94 -7.27 -24.53 2.60
CA LEU A 94 -7.16 -25.47 3.73
C LEU A 94 -8.54 -25.78 4.32
N THR A 95 -9.43 -24.79 4.39
CA THR A 95 -10.83 -25.01 4.75
C THR A 95 -11.51 -25.99 3.79
N VAL A 96 -11.31 -25.82 2.48
CA VAL A 96 -11.82 -26.78 1.46
C VAL A 96 -11.22 -28.18 1.66
N ALA A 97 -9.94 -28.29 2.03
CA ALA A 97 -9.31 -29.57 2.29
C ALA A 97 -9.93 -30.29 3.50
N VAL A 98 -10.24 -29.55 4.57
CA VAL A 98 -10.96 -30.09 5.73
C VAL A 98 -12.37 -30.52 5.35
N GLU A 99 -13.11 -29.72 4.56
CA GLU A 99 -14.46 -30.07 4.10
C GLU A 99 -14.52 -31.33 3.22
N ASN A 100 -13.40 -31.69 2.58
CA ASN A 100 -13.28 -32.88 1.73
C ASN A 100 -12.57 -34.06 2.44
N ASP A 101 -12.37 -33.99 3.75
CA ASP A 101 -11.69 -34.99 4.59
C ASP A 101 -10.22 -35.28 4.16
N TRP A 102 -9.54 -34.29 3.56
CA TRP A 102 -8.11 -34.38 3.20
C TRP A 102 -7.19 -33.92 4.33
N LEU A 103 -7.70 -33.03 5.19
CA LEU A 103 -7.03 -32.58 6.42
C LEU A 103 -7.93 -32.82 7.61
N ASN A 104 -7.31 -33.11 8.76
CA ASN A 104 -8.01 -33.26 10.03
C ASN A 104 -7.93 -31.96 10.83
N VAL A 105 -8.82 -31.85 11.80
CA VAL A 105 -8.86 -30.73 12.75
C VAL A 105 -8.67 -31.29 14.16
N ASP A 106 -7.93 -30.59 15.00
CA ASP A 106 -7.76 -30.96 16.41
C ASP A 106 -9.00 -30.61 17.25
N ASP A 107 -8.99 -31.01 18.52
CA ASP A 107 -10.08 -30.75 19.48
C ASP A 107 -10.31 -29.24 19.75
N SER A 108 -9.37 -28.38 19.35
CA SER A 108 -9.44 -26.92 19.49
C SER A 108 -9.87 -26.21 18.20
N GLY A 109 -10.08 -26.94 17.10
CA GLY A 109 -10.45 -26.39 15.81
C GLY A 109 -9.27 -25.96 14.93
N ASN A 110 -8.02 -26.32 15.28
CA ASN A 110 -6.86 -26.04 14.45
C ASN A 110 -6.65 -27.13 13.40
N ILE A 111 -6.30 -26.73 12.18
CA ILE A 111 -6.01 -27.64 11.08
C ILE A 111 -4.69 -28.36 11.36
N LEU A 112 -4.73 -29.70 11.33
CA LEU A 112 -3.57 -30.57 11.53
C LEU A 112 -2.88 -30.81 10.20
N VAL A 113 -1.75 -30.14 9.98
CA VAL A 113 -0.88 -30.32 8.81
C VAL A 113 0.23 -31.31 9.16
N ASP A 114 0.62 -32.18 8.22
CA ASP A 114 1.71 -33.14 8.43
C ASP A 114 3.07 -32.41 8.57
N ASP A 115 3.87 -32.82 9.55
CA ASP A 115 5.20 -32.23 9.80
C ASP A 115 6.12 -32.38 8.58
N ASP A 116 5.95 -33.47 7.82
CA ASP A 116 6.68 -33.72 6.57
C ASP A 116 6.32 -32.72 5.46
N GLU A 117 5.13 -32.11 5.51
CA GLU A 117 4.72 -31.03 4.61
C GLU A 117 5.30 -29.69 5.04
N LEU A 118 5.26 -29.37 6.34
CA LEU A 118 5.79 -28.12 6.89
C LEU A 118 7.32 -28.00 6.71
N GLY A 119 8.03 -29.13 6.69
CA GLY A 119 9.48 -29.18 6.49
C GLY A 119 9.94 -28.98 5.04
N GLN A 120 9.02 -29.05 4.06
CA GLN A 120 9.37 -28.88 2.65
C GLN A 120 9.32 -27.40 2.26
N GLN A 121 10.48 -26.83 1.91
CA GLN A 121 10.51 -25.47 1.39
C GLN A 121 9.78 -25.40 0.06
N SER A 122 8.70 -24.61 0.01
CA SER A 122 8.09 -24.20 -1.26
C SER A 122 9.12 -23.51 -2.16
N ALA A 123 8.97 -23.69 -3.46
CA ALA A 123 9.88 -23.11 -4.44
C ALA A 123 9.95 -21.58 -4.30
N GLN A 124 11.15 -21.02 -4.45
CA GLN A 124 11.38 -19.58 -4.37
C GLN A 124 10.44 -18.84 -5.33
N THR A 125 9.64 -17.94 -4.77
CA THR A 125 8.66 -17.15 -5.51
C THR A 125 9.39 -16.11 -6.37
N PRO A 126 8.98 -15.89 -7.62
CA PRO A 126 9.42 -14.71 -8.36
C PRO A 126 9.00 -13.45 -7.59
N VAL A 127 9.78 -12.38 -7.67
CA VAL A 127 9.47 -11.08 -7.04
C VAL A 127 8.76 -10.20 -8.07
N VAL A 128 7.58 -9.66 -7.75
CA VAL A 128 6.95 -8.63 -8.61
C VAL A 128 7.68 -7.32 -8.38
N ASP A 129 8.17 -6.71 -9.46
CA ASP A 129 8.66 -5.34 -9.42
C ASP A 129 7.50 -4.35 -9.56
N TYR A 130 6.98 -3.85 -8.43
CA TYR A 130 5.94 -2.81 -8.39
C TYR A 130 6.46 -1.41 -8.73
N SER A 131 7.76 -1.23 -8.98
CA SER A 131 8.34 0.04 -9.42
C SER A 131 8.12 0.29 -10.93
N ARG A 132 7.43 -0.62 -11.63
CA ARG A 132 7.19 -0.55 -13.08
C ARG A 132 5.72 -0.78 -13.37
N SER A 133 5.14 0.12 -14.16
CA SER A 133 3.74 0.01 -14.60
C SER A 133 3.58 0.56 -16.01
N PRO A 134 3.25 -0.30 -16.99
CA PRO A 134 2.85 0.14 -18.33
C PRO A 134 1.65 1.10 -18.29
N ARG A 135 0.67 0.83 -17.42
CA ARG A 135 -0.50 1.70 -17.25
C ARG A 135 -0.15 3.08 -16.72
N ALA A 136 0.76 3.19 -15.75
CA ALA A 136 1.22 4.48 -15.24
C ALA A 136 1.90 5.30 -16.35
N LEU A 137 2.75 4.66 -17.16
CA LEU A 137 3.40 5.30 -18.31
C LEU A 137 2.38 5.76 -19.37
N GLU A 138 1.38 4.93 -19.67
CA GLU A 138 0.31 5.29 -20.59
C GLU A 138 -0.50 6.48 -20.07
N ASN A 139 -0.87 6.47 -18.78
CA ASN A 139 -1.65 7.51 -18.15
C ASN A 139 -0.88 8.84 -18.04
N ALA A 140 0.43 8.81 -17.80
CA ALA A 140 1.28 10.00 -17.83
C ALA A 140 1.29 10.70 -19.20
N GLY A 141 1.06 9.94 -20.28
CA GLY A 141 0.97 10.49 -21.64
C GLY A 141 -0.42 10.99 -22.05
N LYS A 142 -1.46 10.80 -21.22
CA LYS A 142 -2.84 11.18 -21.57
C LYS A 142 -3.07 12.69 -21.35
N PRO A 143 -3.79 13.36 -22.26
CA PRO A 143 -4.19 14.74 -22.04
C PRO A 143 -5.25 14.82 -20.95
N GLY A 144 -5.03 15.65 -19.94
CA GLY A 144 -5.95 15.85 -18.81
C GLY A 144 -5.21 16.22 -17.53
N VAL A 145 -5.95 16.58 -16.48
CA VAL A 145 -5.40 16.76 -15.13
C VAL A 145 -5.69 15.48 -14.35
N SER A 146 -4.66 14.82 -13.84
CA SER A 146 -4.80 13.61 -13.04
C SER A 146 -5.55 13.88 -11.74
N SER A 147 -6.14 12.84 -11.14
CA SER A 147 -6.83 12.97 -9.85
C SER A 147 -5.88 13.46 -8.76
N LEU A 148 -4.64 12.95 -8.76
CA LEU A 148 -3.60 13.41 -7.83
C LEU A 148 -3.27 14.90 -8.02
N THR A 149 -3.12 15.35 -9.28
CA THR A 149 -2.85 16.77 -9.56
C THR A 149 -4.01 17.67 -9.17
N GLN A 150 -5.26 17.23 -9.37
CA GLN A 150 -6.43 17.99 -8.93
C GLN A 150 -6.44 18.18 -7.40
N LEU A 151 -6.11 17.12 -6.66
CA LEU A 151 -6.03 17.17 -5.21
C LEU A 151 -4.96 18.15 -4.74
N PHE A 152 -3.77 18.09 -5.35
CA PHE A 152 -2.66 18.97 -5.00
C PHE A 152 -2.97 20.43 -5.35
N GLN A 153 -3.57 20.70 -6.52
CA GLN A 153 -3.99 22.04 -6.91
C GLN A 153 -5.05 22.62 -5.97
N ALA A 154 -5.98 21.80 -5.47
CA ALA A 154 -6.98 22.26 -4.51
C ALA A 154 -6.32 22.68 -3.18
N ALA A 155 -5.35 21.89 -2.70
CA ALA A 155 -4.58 22.21 -1.51
C ALA A 155 -3.71 23.48 -1.68
N GLU A 156 -3.03 23.62 -2.83
CA GLU A 156 -2.24 24.81 -3.16
C GLU A 156 -3.10 26.09 -3.24
N ALA A 157 -4.28 26.00 -3.85
CA ALA A 157 -5.19 27.12 -3.98
C ALA A 157 -5.69 27.59 -2.61
N GLU A 158 -6.04 26.65 -1.74
CA GLU A 158 -6.47 26.96 -0.37
C GLU A 158 -5.32 27.51 0.47
N TYR A 159 -4.13 26.89 0.39
CA TYR A 159 -2.93 27.39 1.05
C TYR A 159 -2.60 28.83 0.63
N SER A 160 -2.61 29.11 -0.68
CA SER A 160 -2.35 30.44 -1.22
C SER A 160 -3.36 31.47 -0.70
N ARG A 161 -4.64 31.09 -0.65
CA ARG A 161 -5.70 31.95 -0.12
C ARG A 161 -5.50 32.27 1.35
N LEU A 162 -5.11 31.28 2.16
CA LEU A 162 -4.86 31.47 3.60
C LEU A 162 -3.61 32.31 3.83
N LEU A 163 -2.54 32.06 3.07
CA LEU A 163 -1.28 32.81 3.15
C LEU A 163 -1.44 34.30 2.84
N GLU A 164 -2.38 34.66 1.96
CA GLU A 164 -2.66 36.06 1.60
C GLU A 164 -3.54 36.79 2.63
N ASN A 165 -4.36 36.06 3.40
CA ASN A 165 -5.42 36.65 4.23
C ASN A 165 -5.19 36.52 5.75
N GLU A 166 -4.32 35.61 6.19
CA GLU A 166 -4.09 35.30 7.61
C GLU A 166 -2.63 35.56 8.00
N VAL A 167 -2.41 36.14 9.19
CA VAL A 167 -1.07 36.27 9.79
C VAL A 167 -0.71 34.92 10.42
N HIS A 168 -0.36 33.96 9.58
CA HIS A 168 0.10 32.65 10.00
C HIS A 168 1.57 32.46 9.65
N ASP A 169 2.26 31.70 10.48
CA ASP A 169 3.54 31.12 10.10
C ASP A 169 3.31 30.18 8.91
N ALA A 170 3.94 30.51 7.78
CA ALA A 170 3.78 29.78 6.52
C ALA A 170 4.12 28.29 6.66
N TYR A 171 5.03 27.92 7.55
CA TYR A 171 5.37 26.53 7.84
C TYR A 171 4.23 25.80 8.55
N GLN A 172 3.71 26.38 9.63
CA GLN A 172 2.59 25.81 10.40
C GLN A 172 1.32 25.72 9.55
N LEU A 173 1.09 26.73 8.69
CA LEU A 173 -0.01 26.70 7.74
C LEU A 173 0.15 25.55 6.73
N ALA A 174 1.36 25.29 6.24
CA ALA A 174 1.61 24.20 5.29
C ALA A 174 1.40 22.83 5.94
N LEU A 175 1.82 22.64 7.20
CA LEU A 175 1.53 21.44 7.98
C LEU A 175 0.02 21.23 8.16
N LYS A 176 -0.71 22.29 8.54
CA LYS A 176 -2.16 22.23 8.71
C LYS A 176 -2.86 21.90 7.39
N THR A 177 -2.56 22.61 6.31
CA THR A 177 -3.21 22.39 5.01
C THR A 177 -2.85 21.02 4.44
N SER A 178 -1.59 20.58 4.51
CA SER A 178 -1.24 19.22 4.07
C SER A 178 -1.97 18.13 4.85
N SER A 179 -2.16 18.30 6.15
CA SER A 179 -2.96 17.39 6.99
C SER A 179 -4.44 17.40 6.63
N GLU A 180 -5.03 18.56 6.34
CA GLU A 180 -6.45 18.69 5.96
C GLU A 180 -6.77 18.06 4.59
N PHE A 181 -5.81 18.10 3.67
CA PHE A 181 -5.93 17.51 2.33
C PHE A 181 -5.32 16.11 2.23
N SER A 182 -4.87 15.54 3.35
CA SER A 182 -4.34 14.18 3.38
C SER A 182 -5.44 13.16 3.06
N VAL A 183 -5.12 12.20 2.19
CA VAL A 183 -6.05 11.16 1.77
C VAL A 183 -5.85 9.92 2.62
N PHE A 184 -6.74 9.66 3.57
CA PHE A 184 -6.61 8.51 4.48
C PHE A 184 -7.60 7.38 4.21
N ALA A 185 -8.75 7.68 3.59
CA ALA A 185 -9.78 6.67 3.38
C ALA A 185 -9.37 5.75 2.21
N PRO A 186 -9.52 4.41 2.36
CA PRO A 186 -9.25 3.48 1.28
C PRO A 186 -9.98 3.83 -0.03
N ASP A 187 -11.24 4.27 0.06
CA ASP A 187 -12.07 4.65 -1.08
C ASP A 187 -11.52 5.86 -1.86
N ASP A 188 -10.78 6.74 -1.20
CA ASP A 188 -10.16 7.90 -1.84
C ASP A 188 -8.76 7.57 -2.39
N ILE A 189 -8.06 6.60 -1.80
CA ILE A 189 -6.73 6.14 -2.25
C ILE A 189 -6.85 5.19 -3.45
N ALA A 190 -7.84 4.30 -3.47
CA ALA A 190 -8.05 3.32 -4.52
C ALA A 190 -8.06 3.92 -5.95
N PRO A 191 -8.80 5.01 -6.24
CA PRO A 191 -8.76 5.63 -7.57
C PRO A 191 -7.38 6.21 -7.93
N LEU A 192 -6.61 6.70 -6.94
CA LEU A 192 -5.24 7.17 -7.17
C LEU A 192 -4.31 6.02 -7.56
N VAL A 193 -4.45 4.86 -6.92
CA VAL A 193 -3.71 3.64 -7.26
C VAL A 193 -4.12 3.12 -8.65
N ALA A 194 -5.41 3.19 -8.98
CA ALA A 194 -5.92 2.80 -10.30
C ALA A 194 -5.41 3.69 -11.43
N GLU A 195 -5.22 4.99 -11.15
CA GLU A 195 -4.62 5.95 -12.08
C GLU A 195 -3.10 5.77 -12.17
N ASN A 196 -2.42 5.57 -11.04
CA ASN A 196 -0.97 5.41 -10.98
C ASN A 196 -0.57 4.18 -10.13
N PRO A 197 -0.46 2.99 -10.76
CA PRO A 197 -0.05 1.78 -10.06
C PRO A 197 1.36 1.81 -9.45
N LEU A 198 2.20 2.80 -9.81
CA LEU A 198 3.52 2.97 -9.18
C LEU A 198 3.42 3.30 -7.68
N LEU A 199 2.26 3.76 -7.20
CA LEU A 199 2.00 3.93 -5.77
C LEU A 199 2.12 2.61 -4.99
N LEU A 200 1.95 1.46 -5.66
CA LEU A 200 2.16 0.13 -5.06
C LEU A 200 3.64 -0.18 -4.80
N GLY A 201 4.56 0.56 -5.41
CA GLY A 201 5.99 0.46 -5.17
C GLY A 201 6.48 1.27 -3.97
N LEU A 202 5.62 2.05 -3.33
CA LEU A 202 5.97 2.83 -2.13
C LEU A 202 6.27 1.89 -0.95
N ARG A 203 7.16 2.35 -0.07
CA ARG A 203 7.69 1.61 1.06
C ARG A 203 7.53 2.43 2.35
N PRO A 204 7.44 1.79 3.53
CA PRO A 204 7.31 2.50 4.81
C PRO A 204 8.56 3.27 5.25
N ASP A 205 9.69 3.17 4.52
CA ASP A 205 10.87 4.00 4.77
C ASP A 205 10.53 5.49 4.88
N ASP A 206 11.26 6.18 5.76
CA ASP A 206 11.19 7.62 5.96
C ASP A 206 9.80 8.15 6.36
N MET A 207 8.90 7.28 6.85
CA MET A 207 7.65 7.71 7.47
C MET A 207 7.97 8.58 8.71
N VAL A 208 7.38 9.77 8.74
CA VAL A 208 7.64 10.82 9.73
C VAL A 208 7.30 10.37 11.16
N ASP A 209 6.47 9.34 11.32
CA ASP A 209 5.95 8.89 12.61
C ASP A 209 5.96 7.35 12.71
N ALA A 210 7.14 6.76 12.84
CA ALA A 210 7.34 5.31 13.00
C ALA A 210 6.66 4.76 14.27
N ASP A 211 6.50 5.61 15.29
CA ASP A 211 5.91 5.27 16.58
C ASP A 211 4.38 5.12 16.54
N LEU A 212 3.71 5.70 15.53
CA LEU A 212 2.23 5.69 15.44
C LEU A 212 1.66 4.33 15.00
N PHE A 213 2.48 3.47 14.38
CA PHE A 213 2.03 2.22 13.75
C PHE A 213 2.74 0.97 14.27
N ASP A 214 3.45 1.06 15.40
CA ASP A 214 4.23 -0.04 16.00
C ASP A 214 5.16 -0.76 15.00
N GLY A 215 5.58 -0.06 13.92
CA GLY A 215 6.38 -0.63 12.83
C GLY A 215 5.64 -1.48 11.79
N ASP A 216 4.30 -1.62 11.84
CA ASP A 216 3.51 -2.39 10.85
C ASP A 216 2.31 -1.57 10.32
N PRO A 217 2.55 -0.46 9.59
CA PRO A 217 1.48 0.39 9.07
C PRO A 217 0.64 -0.33 7.99
N PRO A 218 -0.68 -0.07 7.93
CA PRO A 218 -1.50 -0.53 6.81
C PRO A 218 -1.00 0.00 5.47
N ALA A 219 -1.17 -0.79 4.40
CA ALA A 219 -0.75 -0.47 3.04
C ALA A 219 -1.22 0.92 2.54
N GLY A 220 -2.47 1.28 2.81
CA GLY A 220 -3.03 2.59 2.44
C GLY A 220 -2.41 3.76 3.22
N ILE A 221 -2.01 3.53 4.47
CA ILE A 221 -1.35 4.56 5.29
C ILE A 221 0.04 4.88 4.74
N ILE A 222 0.77 3.88 4.25
CA ILE A 222 2.07 4.10 3.60
C ILE A 222 1.89 5.05 2.40
N ILE A 223 0.94 4.77 1.50
CA ILE A 223 0.62 5.65 0.37
C ILE A 223 0.26 7.06 0.87
N SER A 224 -0.67 7.15 1.83
CA SER A 224 -1.15 8.40 2.38
C SER A 224 -0.03 9.27 2.95
N SER A 225 0.90 8.67 3.70
CA SER A 225 2.05 9.36 4.28
C SER A 225 2.96 9.95 3.21
N HIS A 226 3.25 9.18 2.15
CA HIS A 226 4.05 9.67 1.02
C HIS A 226 3.37 10.83 0.29
N LEU A 227 2.06 10.71 0.02
CA LEU A 227 1.30 11.78 -0.64
C LEU A 227 1.26 13.06 0.22
N THR A 228 1.07 12.91 1.53
CA THR A 228 1.03 14.02 2.49
C THR A 228 2.39 14.73 2.56
N HIS A 229 3.48 13.95 2.59
CA HIS A 229 4.84 14.49 2.61
C HIS A 229 5.16 15.27 1.33
N MET A 230 4.83 14.71 0.15
CA MET A 230 4.99 15.40 -1.12
C MET A 230 4.20 16.71 -1.17
N LEU A 231 2.95 16.69 -0.70
CA LEU A 231 2.12 17.90 -0.64
C LEU A 231 2.74 18.94 0.29
N LEU A 232 3.19 18.56 1.49
CA LEU A 232 3.85 19.47 2.42
C LEU A 232 5.07 20.14 1.77
N GLN A 233 5.96 19.36 1.13
CA GLN A 233 7.13 19.89 0.44
C GLN A 233 6.74 20.92 -0.62
N GLN A 234 5.74 20.61 -1.44
CA GLN A 234 5.24 21.51 -2.48
C GLN A 234 4.68 22.82 -1.92
N LEU A 235 3.92 22.76 -0.82
CA LEU A 235 3.41 23.97 -0.16
C LEU A 235 4.54 24.84 0.42
N LEU A 236 5.58 24.22 0.98
CA LEU A 236 6.75 24.93 1.50
C LEU A 236 7.57 25.59 0.39
N GLU A 237 7.72 24.92 -0.75
CA GLU A 237 8.34 25.50 -1.95
C GLU A 237 7.56 26.72 -2.44
N LEU A 238 6.24 26.60 -2.58
CA LEU A 238 5.35 27.70 -2.97
C LEU A 238 5.44 28.89 -2.00
N ALA A 239 5.48 28.64 -0.70
CA ALA A 239 5.65 29.67 0.32
C ALA A 239 7.00 30.40 0.18
N SER A 240 8.05 29.66 -0.12
CA SER A 240 9.38 30.23 -0.35
C SER A 240 9.43 31.08 -1.62
N GLU A 241 8.82 30.62 -2.72
CA GLU A 241 8.72 31.39 -3.96
C GLU A 241 7.95 32.72 -3.77
N ARG A 242 6.94 32.71 -2.91
CA ARG A 242 6.17 33.90 -2.53
C ARG A 242 6.87 34.78 -1.48
N GLY A 243 8.06 34.41 -1.01
CA GLY A 243 8.84 35.15 -0.03
C GLY A 243 8.31 35.06 1.40
N ALA A 244 7.38 34.14 1.68
CA ALA A 244 6.82 33.91 3.01
C ALA A 244 7.74 33.04 3.90
N LEU A 245 8.66 32.29 3.29
CA LEU A 245 9.72 31.55 3.99
C LEU A 245 11.10 32.01 3.52
N ALA A 246 11.97 32.30 4.49
CA ALA A 246 13.36 32.66 4.22
C ALA A 246 14.20 31.42 3.90
N ARG A 247 15.19 31.58 3.01
CA ARG A 247 16.21 30.57 2.73
C ARG A 247 17.54 30.99 3.35
N ASP A 248 18.31 30.02 3.82
CA ASP A 248 19.67 30.24 4.28
C ASP A 248 20.63 30.48 3.11
N SER A 249 21.89 30.79 3.41
CA SER A 249 22.93 31.02 2.40
C SER A 249 23.26 29.80 1.54
N SER A 250 22.80 28.61 1.92
CA SER A 250 22.91 27.35 1.16
C SER A 250 21.65 27.01 0.36
N GLY A 251 20.58 27.80 0.47
CA GLY A 251 19.32 27.59 -0.25
C GLY A 251 18.31 26.68 0.47
N HIS A 252 18.60 26.23 1.69
CA HIS A 252 17.66 25.47 2.53
C HIS A 252 16.68 26.41 3.23
N LEU A 253 15.47 25.92 3.50
CA LEU A 253 14.46 26.69 4.24
C LEU A 253 14.91 26.91 5.67
N ILE A 254 14.87 28.18 6.11
CA ILE A 254 15.03 28.52 7.53
C ILE A 254 13.69 28.23 8.20
N LEU A 255 13.61 27.09 8.87
CA LEU A 255 12.46 26.77 9.69
C LEU A 255 12.43 27.71 10.90
N PRO A 256 11.28 28.33 11.21
CA PRO A 256 11.16 29.17 12.39
C PRO A 256 11.35 28.33 13.65
N ASP A 257 12.30 28.73 14.50
CA ASP A 257 12.42 28.19 15.86
C ASP A 257 11.14 28.56 16.63
N GLU A 258 10.43 27.57 17.19
CA GLU A 258 9.23 27.79 18.02
C GLU A 258 9.48 28.73 19.23
N ASN A 259 10.75 29.00 19.55
CA ASN A 259 11.18 29.87 20.66
C ASN A 259 11.56 31.29 20.25
N GLN A 260 11.50 31.68 18.97
CA GLN A 260 11.83 33.05 18.56
C GLN A 260 10.56 33.89 18.39
N THR A 261 10.37 34.81 19.33
CA THR A 261 9.34 35.85 19.27
C THR A 261 9.48 36.62 17.96
N GLN A 262 8.49 36.51 17.07
CA GLN A 262 8.46 37.27 15.83
C GLN A 262 8.61 38.78 16.12
N PRO A 263 9.50 39.52 15.42
CA PRO A 263 9.54 40.96 15.56
C PRO A 263 8.26 41.56 14.96
N GLN A 264 7.44 42.19 15.81
CA GLN A 264 6.29 42.97 15.36
C GLN A 264 6.80 44.22 14.62
N LEU A 265 6.50 44.30 13.33
CA LEU A 265 6.63 45.54 12.56
C LEU A 265 5.46 46.45 12.94
N HIS A 266 5.79 47.59 13.56
CA HIS A 266 4.88 48.73 13.77
C HIS A 266 4.70 49.55 12.49
#